data_AF-A0A382QX37-F1
#
_entry.id   AF-A0A382QX37-F1
#
_cell.length_a   1.000
_cell.length_b   1.000
_cell.length_c   1.000
_cell.angle_alpha   90.00
_cell.angle_beta   90.00
_cell.angle_gamma   90.00
#
_symmetry.space_group_name_H-M   'P 1'
#
loop_
_entity.id
_entity.type
_entity.pdbx_description
1 polymer ?
#
loop_
_entity_poly.entity_id
_entity_poly.type
_entity_poly.pdbx_seq_one_letter_code
_entity_poly.pdbx_strand_id
1 'polypeptide(L)' 'MLEEKMRIGGKKVEGENGNLDVLNPFNGEKVGSVPRASENQVDHAMEIAKNFQPELTRYERQQI' A
#
# COMPACT_ATOMS: atom_id res chain seq x y z
N MET A 1 4.37 18.70 -0.75
CA MET A 1 4.30 17.63 -1.75
C MET A 1 3.96 16.35 -0.99
N LEU A 2 2.96 15.57 -1.42
CA LEU A 2 2.52 14.39 -0.68
C LEU A 2 3.50 13.24 -0.93
N GLU A 3 4.16 12.76 0.11
CA GLU A 3 5.00 11.55 0.06
C GLU A 3 4.29 10.44 0.83
N GLU A 4 3.71 9.50 0.10
CA GLU A 4 2.97 8.39 0.68
C GLU A 4 3.81 7.13 0.76
N LYS A 5 3.46 6.26 1.71
CA LYS A 5 4.12 4.95 1.92
C LYS A 5 3.15 3.82 1.60
N MET A 6 3.69 2.67 1.20
CA MET A 6 2.88 1.46 1.01
C MET A 6 2.37 0.98 2.36
N ARG A 7 1.23 0.27 2.35
CA ARG A 7 0.62 -0.32 3.55
C ARG A 7 0.62 -1.84 3.43
N ILE A 8 1.53 -2.50 4.13
CA ILE A 8 1.65 -3.97 4.14
C ILE A 8 1.32 -4.45 5.55
N GLY A 9 0.27 -5.26 5.70
CA GLY A 9 -0.21 -5.73 7.01
C GLY A 9 -0.52 -4.59 7.99
N GLY A 10 -1.00 -3.45 7.50
CA GLY A 10 -1.31 -2.26 8.32
C GLY A 10 -0.10 -1.38 8.67
N LYS A 11 1.13 -1.76 8.28
CA LYS A 11 2.35 -0.97 8.53
C LYS A 11 2.73 -0.12 7.32
N LYS A 12 3.29 1.07 7.58
CA LYS A 12 3.87 1.92 6.54
C LYS A 12 5.24 1.36 6.12
N VAL A 13 5.41 1.10 4.82
CA VAL A 13 6.61 0.48 4.23
C VAL A 13 7.12 1.33 3.06
N GLU A 14 8.43 1.57 3.03
CA GLU A 14 9.12 2.24 1.92
C GLU A 14 9.26 1.32 0.71
N GLY A 15 9.46 1.87 -0.47
CA GLY A 15 9.71 1.08 -1.68
C GLY A 15 11.19 0.71 -1.77
N GLU A 16 11.48 -0.57 -1.94
CA GLU A 16 12.86 -1.03 -2.15
C GLU A 16 13.43 -0.56 -3.49
N ASN A 17 12.56 -0.30 -4.48
CA ASN A 17 12.94 0.18 -5.81
C ASN A 17 12.80 1.71 -5.96
N GLY A 18 12.80 2.46 -4.86
CA GLY A 18 12.62 3.92 -4.84
C GLY A 18 11.16 4.33 -4.93
N ASN A 19 10.90 5.51 -5.50
CA ASN A 19 9.56 6.12 -5.57
C ASN A 19 9.14 6.41 -7.03
N LEU A 20 7.83 6.48 -7.24
CA LEU A 20 7.17 6.89 -8.47
C LEU A 20 6.45 8.22 -8.26
N ASP A 21 6.55 9.10 -9.24
CA ASP A 21 5.89 10.40 -9.20
C ASP A 21 4.43 10.30 -9.62
N VAL A 22 3.57 10.97 -8.87
CA VAL A 22 2.16 11.14 -9.20
C VAL A 22 1.99 12.52 -9.83
N LEU A 23 1.54 12.54 -11.08
CA LEU A 23 1.36 13.74 -11.87
C LEU A 23 -0.12 14.11 -11.98
N ASN A 24 -0.42 15.40 -11.95
CA ASN A 24 -1.76 15.91 -12.24
C ASN A 24 -2.05 15.81 -13.75
N PRO A 25 -3.10 15.11 -14.20
CA PRO A 25 -3.41 14.98 -15.62
C PRO A 25 -3.74 16.29 -16.33
N PHE A 26 -4.18 17.32 -15.60
CA PHE A 26 -4.58 18.61 -16.18
C PHE A 26 -3.39 19.46 -16.65
N ASN A 27 -2.29 19.47 -15.89
CA ASN A 27 -1.15 20.35 -16.14
C ASN A 27 0.22 19.63 -16.12
N GLY A 28 0.26 18.34 -15.84
CA GLY A 28 1.48 17.53 -15.77
C GLY A 28 2.35 17.79 -14.53
N GLU A 29 1.92 18.65 -13.61
CA GLU A 29 2.70 18.97 -12.41
C GLU A 29 2.71 17.80 -11.42
N LYS A 30 3.85 17.62 -10.75
CA LYS A 30 3.99 16.61 -9.68
C LYS A 30 3.19 17.02 -8.45
N VAL A 31 2.22 16.20 -8.07
CA VAL A 31 1.39 16.40 -6.88
C VAL A 31 1.84 15.56 -5.69
N GLY A 32 2.54 14.46 -5.95
CA GLY A 32 3.07 13.59 -4.89
C GLY A 32 4.00 12.50 -5.40
N SER A 33 4.36 11.59 -4.49
CA SER A 33 5.13 10.40 -4.78
C SER A 33 4.59 9.22 -3.97
N VAL A 34 4.71 8.02 -4.55
CA VAL A 34 4.36 6.75 -3.91
C VAL A 34 5.54 5.78 -4.07
N PRO A 35 5.69 4.76 -3.21
CA PRO A 35 6.85 3.90 -3.30
C PRO A 35 6.69 2.85 -4.40
N ARG A 36 7.82 2.44 -4.97
CA ARG A 36 7.91 1.39 -5.97
C ARG A 36 8.23 0.06 -5.28
N ALA A 37 7.26 -0.84 -5.26
CA ALA A 37 7.43 -2.16 -4.67
C ALA A 37 8.52 -2.98 -5.39
N SER A 38 9.24 -3.80 -4.63
CA SER A 38 9.98 -4.95 -5.15
C SER A 38 9.11 -6.21 -5.13
N GLU A 39 9.58 -7.26 -5.82
CA GLU A 39 8.94 -8.59 -5.80
C GLU A 39 8.84 -9.12 -4.36
N ASN A 40 9.93 -9.03 -3.57
CA ASN A 40 9.95 -9.44 -2.16
C ASN A 40 8.88 -8.76 -1.31
N GLN A 41 8.62 -7.46 -1.57
CA GLN A 41 7.61 -6.71 -0.83
C GLN A 41 6.19 -7.15 -1.18
N VAL A 42 5.96 -7.54 -2.44
CA VAL A 42 4.69 -8.13 -2.88
C VAL A 42 4.51 -9.51 -2.26
N ASP A 43 5.55 -10.35 -2.30
CA ASP A 43 5.52 -11.69 -1.71
C ASP A 43 5.24 -11.63 -0.21
N HIS A 44 5.88 -10.71 0.51
CA HIS A 44 5.63 -10.50 1.93
C HIS A 44 4.18 -10.10 2.22
N ALA A 45 3.58 -9.22 1.40
CA ALA A 45 2.18 -8.85 1.54
C ALA A 45 1.24 -10.04 1.30
N MET A 46 1.55 -10.86 0.29
CA MET A 46 0.79 -12.07 -0.02
C MET A 46 0.91 -13.12 1.08
N GLU A 47 2.10 -13.30 1.66
CA GLU A 47 2.32 -14.25 2.75
C GLU A 47 1.54 -13.86 4.02
N ILE A 48 1.50 -12.57 4.36
CA ILE A 48 0.66 -12.06 5.46
C ILE A 48 -0.81 -12.37 5.17
N ALA A 49 -1.29 -12.08 3.96
CA ALA A 49 -2.68 -12.30 3.59
C ALA A 49 -3.06 -13.78 3.62
N LYS A 50 -2.17 -14.65 3.13
CA LYS A 50 -2.37 -16.11 3.08
C LYS A 50 -2.46 -16.74 4.47
N ASN A 51 -1.65 -16.27 5.41
CA ASN A 51 -1.59 -16.84 6.75
C ASN A 51 -2.63 -16.28 7.73
N PHE A 52 -3.33 -15.20 7.36
CA PHE A 52 -4.35 -14.60 8.20
C PHE A 52 -5.72 -15.22 7.94
N GLN A 53 -6.33 -15.81 8.98
CA GLN A 53 -7.71 -16.29 8.94
C GLN A 53 -8.62 -15.27 9.64
N PRO A 54 -9.48 -14.54 8.91
CA PRO A 54 -10.37 -13.55 9.54
C PRO A 54 -11.44 -14.22 10.40
N GLU A 55 -11.50 -13.87 11.69
CA GLU A 55 -12.48 -14.42 12.64
C GLU A 55 -13.71 -13.53 12.82
N LEU A 56 -13.74 -12.37 12.16
CA LEU A 56 -14.81 -11.39 12.30
C LEU A 56 -16.18 -11.99 11.90
N THR A 57 -17.14 -11.83 12.79
CA THR A 57 -18.54 -12.17 12.56
C THR A 57 -19.14 -11.30 11.45
N ARG A 58 -20.32 -11.67 10.98
CA ARG A 58 -21.07 -10.84 10.02
C ARG A 58 -21.37 -9.44 10.59
N TYR A 59 -21.72 -9.35 11.87
CA TYR A 59 -22.03 -8.09 12.52
C TYR A 59 -20.79 -7.19 12.63
N GLU A 60 -19.66 -7.72 13.07
CA GLU A 60 -18.41 -6.94 13.19
C GLU A 60 -17.94 -6.43 11.82
N ARG A 61 -18.05 -7.24 10.76
CA ARG A 61 -17.75 -6.78 9.39
C ARG A 61 -18.67 -5.67 8.89
N GLN A 62 -19.90 -5.59 9.40
CA GLN A 62 -20.84 -4.51 9.05
C GLN A 62 -20.44 -3.17 9.68
N GLN A 63 -19.69 -3.18 10.79
CA GLN A 63 -19.31 -1.96 11.52
C GLN A 63 -18.02 -1.30 11.00
N ILE A 64 -17.34 -1.92 10.03
CA ILE A 64 -16.14 -1.39 9.35
C ILE A 64 -16.57 -0.61 8.11
#